data_AF-F0IVG0-F1
#
_entry.id   AF-F0IVG0-F1
#
_cell.length_a   1.000
_cell.length_b   1.000
_cell.length_c   1.000
_cell.angle_alpha   90.00
_cell.angle_beta   90.00
_cell.angle_gamma   90.00
#
_symmetry.space_group_name_H-M   'P 1'
#
loop_
_entity.id
_entity.type
_entity.pdbx_description
1 polymer ?
#
loop_
_entity_poly.entity_id
_entity_poly.type
_entity_poly.pdbx_seq_one_letter_code
_entity_poly.pdbx_strand_id
1 'polypeptide(L)'
;MIFQQEPKYNSCLLCRARLNEAKKSRTLSDYKKQADKIKPFKGENQMTNETRSKPQPKLVWPFLAWNFGWTWGFMLLAIILKNLWPENPPILYLTLEGLLTSLSMFGPVIASLIVLKIKGFKAICSFIFSSKKGTWLYLLLFSGSLAVTFALASGGKLVDGALLSFIGSFIYLMTLAGGMEEPGWRGFLQPALEKKFSMLIASLITGLAWACWHIPLWFYDRFYDRSQNPFLVYIIVTIVQSIWFAALHKKTKSVLACMIFHALLDILIETFVGINLADKFDFSQVNSLIYLGGMGILTLYSIYLWYRADKEEKNA
;
A
#
# COMPACT_ATOMS: atom_id res chain seq x y z
N MET A 1 -91.39 27.35 -2.51
CA MET A 1 -90.56 27.75 -1.36
C MET A 1 -89.11 27.42 -1.72
N ILE A 2 -88.24 28.43 -1.64
CA ILE A 2 -86.76 28.39 -1.60
C ILE A 2 -85.98 28.30 -2.94
N PHE A 3 -85.34 29.44 -3.25
CA PHE A 3 -84.18 29.71 -4.12
C PHE A 3 -82.86 29.18 -3.52
N GLN A 4 -81.84 28.90 -4.34
CA GLN A 4 -80.42 29.38 -4.23
C GLN A 4 -79.51 28.59 -5.20
N GLN A 5 -79.00 29.22 -6.28
CA GLN A 5 -77.71 29.94 -6.43
C GLN A 5 -76.47 29.03 -6.59
N GLU A 6 -75.88 29.04 -7.79
CA GLU A 6 -74.57 28.45 -8.11
C GLU A 6 -73.38 29.34 -7.69
N PRO A 7 -72.24 28.78 -7.24
CA PRO A 7 -71.07 29.57 -6.87
C PRO A 7 -70.16 29.88 -8.07
N LYS A 8 -69.97 31.18 -8.33
CA LYS A 8 -68.88 31.73 -9.15
C LYS A 8 -67.53 31.45 -8.47
N TYR A 9 -66.78 30.46 -8.96
CA TYR A 9 -65.40 30.25 -8.52
C TYR A 9 -64.43 31.24 -9.18
N ASN A 10 -63.60 31.85 -8.34
CA ASN A 10 -62.74 33.00 -8.57
C ASN A 10 -61.70 32.82 -9.71
N SER A 11 -61.93 33.49 -10.84
CA SER A 11 -60.96 33.71 -11.93
C SER A 11 -59.64 34.37 -11.48
N CYS A 12 -59.66 35.06 -10.32
CA CYS A 12 -58.51 35.77 -9.78
C CYS A 12 -57.42 34.84 -9.20
N LEU A 13 -57.79 33.68 -8.65
CA LEU A 13 -56.84 32.72 -8.05
C LEU A 13 -56.04 31.96 -9.10
N LEU A 14 -56.69 31.53 -10.19
CA LEU A 14 -56.04 30.88 -11.34
C LEU A 14 -55.09 31.84 -12.08
N CYS A 15 -55.43 33.13 -12.16
CA CYS A 15 -54.56 34.13 -12.77
C CYS A 15 -53.30 34.39 -11.91
N ARG A 16 -53.44 34.44 -10.58
CA ARG A 16 -52.32 34.63 -9.65
C ARG A 16 -51.37 33.43 -9.62
N ALA A 17 -51.91 32.21 -9.74
CA ALA A 17 -51.10 30.99 -9.87
C ALA A 17 -50.29 30.97 -11.18
N ARG A 18 -50.91 31.30 -12.32
CA ARG A 18 -50.21 31.39 -13.61
C ARG A 18 -49.14 32.49 -13.65
N LEU A 19 -49.38 33.63 -13.01
CA LEU A 19 -48.38 34.71 -12.90
C LEU A 19 -47.18 34.30 -12.04
N ASN A 20 -47.40 33.53 -10.97
CA ASN A 20 -46.32 33.01 -10.13
C ASN A 20 -45.49 31.93 -10.85
N GLU A 21 -46.13 31.04 -11.61
CA GLU A 21 -45.41 30.07 -12.45
C GLU A 21 -44.63 30.75 -13.59
N ALA A 22 -45.22 31.76 -14.24
CA ALA A 22 -44.53 32.54 -15.27
C ALA A 22 -43.30 33.26 -14.71
N LYS A 23 -43.42 33.88 -13.51
CA LYS A 23 -42.27 34.49 -12.81
C LYS A 23 -41.19 33.46 -12.45
N LYS A 24 -41.58 32.27 -11.96
CA LYS A 24 -40.65 31.18 -11.63
C LYS A 24 -39.94 30.60 -12.86
N SER A 25 -40.63 30.52 -14.00
CA SER A 25 -40.02 30.10 -15.26
C SER A 25 -39.04 31.15 -15.81
N ARG A 26 -39.36 32.44 -15.64
CA ARG A 26 -38.47 33.55 -16.02
C ARG A 26 -37.20 33.57 -15.18
N THR A 27 -37.33 33.43 -13.86
CA THR A 27 -36.15 33.35 -12.98
C THR A 27 -35.30 32.11 -13.27
N LEU A 28 -35.90 30.93 -13.51
CA LEU A 28 -35.16 29.73 -13.93
C LEU A 28 -34.44 29.88 -15.27
N SER A 29 -35.06 30.56 -16.25
CA SER A 29 -34.44 30.92 -17.52
C SER A 29 -33.26 31.88 -17.33
N ASP A 30 -33.39 32.86 -16.43
CA ASP A 30 -32.34 33.83 -16.14
C ASP A 30 -31.17 33.17 -15.39
N TYR A 31 -31.45 32.26 -14.45
CA TYR A 31 -30.43 31.41 -13.81
C TYR A 31 -29.71 30.50 -14.81
N LYS A 32 -30.43 29.91 -15.79
CA LYS A 32 -29.82 29.11 -16.86
C LYS A 32 -28.92 29.96 -17.77
N LYS A 33 -29.38 31.13 -18.19
CA LYS A 33 -28.58 32.08 -18.99
C LYS A 33 -27.36 32.61 -18.24
N GLN A 34 -27.43 32.69 -16.91
CA GLN A 34 -26.30 33.08 -16.08
C GLN A 34 -25.33 31.92 -15.83
N ALA A 35 -25.84 30.68 -15.71
CA ALA A 35 -25.03 29.46 -15.66
C ALA A 35 -24.30 29.19 -16.99
N ASP A 36 -24.92 29.46 -18.14
CA ASP A 36 -24.31 29.30 -19.47
C ASP A 36 -23.25 30.39 -19.77
N LYS A 37 -23.27 31.51 -19.03
CA LYS A 37 -22.24 32.57 -19.08
C LYS A 37 -21.06 32.32 -18.13
N ILE A 38 -21.20 31.38 -17.20
CA ILE A 38 -20.06 30.89 -16.41
C ILE A 38 -19.30 29.95 -17.34
N LYS A 39 -18.23 30.45 -17.96
CA LYS A 39 -17.24 29.58 -18.60
C LYS A 39 -16.93 28.46 -17.62
N PRO A 40 -16.97 27.17 -18.03
CA PRO A 40 -16.52 26.10 -17.16
C PRO A 40 -15.12 26.50 -16.69
N PHE A 41 -14.92 26.52 -15.37
CA PHE A 41 -13.62 26.74 -14.78
C PHE A 41 -12.71 25.63 -15.33
N LYS A 42 -12.00 25.93 -16.42
CA LYS A 42 -10.88 25.15 -16.94
C LYS A 42 -9.76 25.30 -15.92
N GLY A 43 -9.93 24.56 -14.86
CA GLY A 43 -9.05 24.47 -13.71
C GLY A 43 -9.36 23.17 -12.99
N GLU A 44 -9.52 22.08 -13.75
CA GLU A 44 -9.15 20.77 -13.23
C GLU A 44 -7.71 20.89 -12.76
N ASN A 45 -7.54 20.95 -11.43
CA ASN A 45 -6.38 20.53 -10.65
C ASN A 45 -5.10 20.22 -11.45
N GLN A 46 -4.53 21.23 -12.10
CA GLN A 46 -3.10 21.30 -12.38
C GLN A 46 -2.42 21.96 -11.17
N MET A 47 -2.69 21.45 -9.97
CA MET A 47 -1.87 21.78 -8.81
C MET A 47 -0.57 21.00 -8.92
N THR A 48 0.41 21.64 -9.57
CA THR A 48 1.85 21.36 -9.47
C THR A 48 2.22 19.88 -9.59
N ASN A 49 2.16 19.34 -10.81
CA ASN A 49 3.03 18.22 -11.17
C ASN A 49 4.48 18.75 -11.12
N GLU A 50 5.09 18.72 -9.94
CA GLU A 50 6.54 18.61 -9.91
C GLU A 50 6.91 17.44 -10.83
N THR A 51 7.82 17.69 -11.75
CA THR A 51 8.22 16.87 -12.91
C THR A 51 8.87 15.56 -12.47
N ARG A 52 8.14 14.72 -11.74
CA ARG A 52 8.55 13.38 -11.39
C ARG A 52 8.59 12.54 -12.65
N SER A 53 9.71 11.86 -12.85
CA SER A 53 9.85 10.89 -13.94
C SER A 53 8.91 9.70 -13.69
N LYS A 54 8.21 9.21 -14.71
CA LYS A 54 7.43 7.95 -14.58
C LYS A 54 8.40 6.77 -14.37
N PRO A 55 8.01 5.70 -13.66
CA PRO A 55 8.83 4.48 -13.58
C PRO A 55 9.15 3.97 -14.98
N GLN A 56 10.42 3.71 -15.31
CA GLN A 56 10.84 3.24 -16.63
C GLN A 56 11.82 2.06 -16.49
N PRO A 57 11.74 1.03 -17.35
CA PRO A 57 12.63 -0.13 -17.26
C PRO A 57 14.12 0.21 -17.30
N LYS A 58 14.51 1.27 -18.01
CA LYS A 58 15.92 1.71 -18.10
C LYS A 58 16.50 2.20 -16.77
N LEU A 59 15.63 2.53 -15.80
CA LEU A 59 16.03 3.01 -14.48
C LEU A 59 16.14 1.87 -13.44
N VAL A 60 15.82 0.63 -13.81
CA VAL A 60 15.84 -0.53 -12.89
C VAL A 60 17.24 -0.77 -12.33
N TRP A 61 18.28 -0.78 -13.19
CA TRP A 61 19.65 -0.97 -12.73
C TRP A 61 20.16 0.15 -11.80
N PRO A 62 20.00 1.44 -12.14
CA PRO A 62 20.30 2.53 -11.21
C PRO A 62 19.56 2.42 -9.87
N PHE A 63 18.28 2.02 -9.91
CA PHE A 63 17.50 1.83 -8.69
C PHE A 63 18.07 0.71 -7.83
N LEU A 64 18.35 -0.47 -8.41
CA LEU A 64 18.91 -1.59 -7.68
C LEU A 64 20.29 -1.25 -7.11
N ALA A 65 21.13 -0.55 -7.86
CA ALA A 65 22.45 -0.13 -7.40
C ALA A 65 22.37 0.81 -6.17
N TRP A 66 21.53 1.85 -6.23
CA TRP A 66 21.32 2.74 -5.08
C TRP A 66 20.68 2.03 -3.89
N ASN A 67 19.68 1.19 -4.16
CA ASN A 67 18.95 0.48 -3.11
C ASN A 67 19.87 -0.50 -2.36
N PHE A 68 20.51 -1.42 -3.08
CA PHE A 68 21.39 -2.42 -2.49
C PHE A 68 22.64 -1.76 -1.91
N GLY A 69 23.25 -0.80 -2.60
CA GLY A 69 24.42 -0.08 -2.08
C GLY A 69 24.14 0.61 -0.75
N TRP A 70 22.97 1.23 -0.59
CA TRP A 70 22.55 1.83 0.67
C TRP A 70 22.32 0.76 1.75
N THR A 71 21.38 -0.16 1.52
CA THR A 71 20.97 -1.13 2.53
C THR A 71 22.12 -2.05 2.94
N TRP A 72 22.82 -2.65 1.98
CA TRP A 72 23.92 -3.55 2.28
C TRP A 72 25.11 -2.80 2.87
N GLY A 73 25.36 -1.55 2.47
CA GLY A 73 26.40 -0.72 3.07
C GLY A 73 26.19 -0.51 4.56
N PHE A 74 24.99 -0.07 4.96
CA PHE A 74 24.65 0.11 6.38
C PHE A 74 24.60 -1.22 7.15
N MET A 75 24.05 -2.28 6.57
CA MET A 75 24.05 -3.61 7.19
C MET A 75 25.46 -4.18 7.36
N LEU A 76 26.35 -4.00 6.39
CA LEU A 76 27.74 -4.44 6.50
C LEU A 76 28.45 -3.72 7.64
N LEU A 77 28.24 -2.42 7.79
CA LEU A 77 28.79 -1.65 8.92
C LEU A 77 28.25 -2.17 10.25
N ALA A 78 26.95 -2.48 10.34
CA ALA A 78 26.35 -3.06 11.54
C ALA A 78 26.94 -4.44 11.87
N ILE A 79 27.15 -5.30 10.86
CA ILE A 79 27.76 -6.63 11.02
C ILE A 79 29.22 -6.51 11.47
N ILE A 80 30.00 -5.59 10.89
CA ILE A 80 31.39 -5.33 11.31
C ILE A 80 31.40 -4.87 12.77
N LEU A 81 30.53 -3.92 13.14
CA LEU A 81 30.44 -3.43 14.51
C LEU A 81 30.06 -4.54 15.49
N LYS A 82 29.12 -5.41 15.10
CA LYS A 82 28.73 -6.60 15.87
C LYS A 82 29.92 -7.54 16.10
N ASN A 83 30.74 -7.76 15.07
CA ASN A 83 31.90 -8.67 15.14
C ASN A 83 33.10 -8.09 15.89
N LEU A 84 33.23 -6.76 15.97
CA LEU A 84 34.24 -6.10 16.82
C LEU A 84 33.93 -6.25 18.30
N TRP A 85 32.65 -6.36 18.66
CA TRP A 85 32.20 -6.48 20.05
C TRP A 85 31.09 -7.54 20.18
N PRO A 86 31.43 -8.83 20.01
CA PRO A 86 30.43 -9.90 19.95
C PRO A 86 29.68 -10.04 21.28
N GLU A 87 30.40 -9.98 22.39
CA GLU A 87 29.87 -10.14 23.74
C GLU A 87 29.86 -8.82 24.52
N ASN A 88 28.74 -8.51 25.17
CA ASN A 88 28.57 -7.35 26.07
C ASN A 88 29.06 -6.00 25.48
N PRO A 89 28.56 -5.58 24.30
CA PRO A 89 28.88 -4.28 23.73
C PRO A 89 28.47 -3.12 24.66
N PRO A 90 29.26 -2.04 24.76
CA PRO A 90 28.82 -0.83 25.46
C PRO A 90 27.54 -0.25 24.83
N ILE A 91 26.70 0.40 25.64
CA ILE A 91 25.40 0.96 25.20
C ILE A 91 25.52 1.87 23.97
N LEU A 92 26.61 2.64 23.87
CA LEU A 92 26.86 3.51 22.72
C LEU A 92 27.01 2.70 21.42
N TYR A 93 27.67 1.54 21.47
CA TYR A 93 27.86 0.65 20.31
C TYR A 93 26.54 0.00 19.91
N LEU A 94 25.74 -0.47 20.88
CA LEU A 94 24.39 -0.99 20.62
C LEU A 94 23.49 0.05 19.97
N THR A 95 23.52 1.29 20.46
CA THR A 95 22.76 2.40 19.88
C THR A 95 23.21 2.67 18.45
N LEU A 96 24.53 2.70 18.20
CA LEU A 96 25.06 2.89 16.85
C LEU A 96 24.65 1.75 15.92
N GLU A 97 24.74 0.51 16.37
CA GLU A 97 24.32 -0.66 15.60
C GLU A 97 22.83 -0.59 15.23
N GLY A 98 21.97 -0.25 16.19
CA GLY A 98 20.53 -0.08 15.97
C GLY A 98 20.20 1.07 15.02
N LEU A 99 20.99 2.15 15.04
CA LEU A 99 20.86 3.24 14.06
C LEU A 99 21.27 2.77 12.66
N LEU A 100 22.37 2.03 12.53
CA LEU A 100 22.82 1.50 11.24
C LEU A 100 21.78 0.54 10.64
N THR A 101 21.24 -0.39 11.44
CA THR A 101 20.19 -1.30 10.96
C THR A 101 18.93 -0.55 10.58
N SER A 102 18.50 0.44 11.37
CA SER A 102 17.33 1.28 11.03
C SER A 102 17.54 2.08 9.75
N LEU A 103 18.71 2.69 9.56
CA LEU A 103 19.04 3.43 8.34
C LEU A 103 19.08 2.54 7.10
N SER A 104 19.47 1.27 7.25
CA SER A 104 19.51 0.32 6.14
C SER A 104 18.14 0.10 5.48
N MET A 105 17.05 0.20 6.25
CA MET A 105 15.67 -0.01 5.78
C MET A 105 15.19 1.06 4.79
N PHE A 106 15.84 2.22 4.75
CA PHE A 106 15.47 3.33 3.86
C PHE A 106 16.01 3.20 2.43
N GLY A 107 16.79 2.16 2.12
CA GLY A 107 17.37 1.95 0.78
C GLY A 107 16.35 2.03 -0.36
N PRO A 108 15.22 1.30 -0.32
CA PRO A 108 14.25 1.30 -1.40
C PRO A 108 13.59 2.67 -1.62
N VAL A 109 13.19 3.37 -0.54
CA VAL A 109 12.60 4.70 -0.66
C VAL A 109 13.61 5.71 -1.21
N ILE A 110 14.84 5.76 -0.67
CA ILE A 110 15.88 6.69 -1.13
C ILE A 110 16.19 6.46 -2.60
N ALA A 111 16.40 5.20 -3.00
CA ALA A 111 16.65 4.84 -4.39
C ALA A 111 15.50 5.28 -5.31
N SER A 112 14.25 5.11 -4.87
CA SER A 112 13.07 5.54 -5.63
C SER A 112 13.04 7.06 -5.82
N LEU A 113 13.31 7.84 -4.76
CA LEU A 113 13.32 9.31 -4.82
C LEU A 113 14.40 9.79 -5.80
N ILE A 114 15.58 9.17 -5.80
CA ILE A 114 16.70 9.48 -6.70
C ILE A 114 16.31 9.22 -8.16
N VAL A 115 15.91 7.99 -8.50
CA VAL A 115 15.67 7.62 -9.91
C VAL A 115 14.43 8.28 -10.50
N LEU A 116 13.43 8.59 -9.66
CA LEU A 116 12.22 9.28 -10.07
C LEU A 116 12.38 10.82 -10.04
N LYS A 117 13.51 11.31 -9.53
CA LYS A 117 13.83 12.74 -9.37
C LYS A 117 12.80 13.49 -8.51
N ILE A 118 12.30 12.83 -7.46
CA ILE A 118 11.36 13.45 -6.52
C ILE A 118 12.17 14.29 -5.55
N LYS A 119 11.86 15.58 -5.47
CA LYS A 119 12.53 16.54 -4.59
C LYS A 119 11.49 17.34 -3.83
N GLY A 120 11.83 17.76 -2.62
CA GLY A 120 10.94 18.59 -1.81
C GLY A 120 9.83 17.82 -1.11
N PHE A 121 9.40 18.35 0.03
CA PHE A 121 8.43 17.70 0.92
C PHE A 121 7.07 17.48 0.24
N LYS A 122 6.59 18.45 -0.53
CA LYS A 122 5.27 18.36 -1.20
C LYS A 122 5.21 17.23 -2.21
N ALA A 123 6.26 17.03 -3.02
CA ALA A 123 6.30 15.94 -4.00
C ALA A 123 6.47 14.57 -3.35
N ILE A 124 7.24 14.48 -2.25
CA ILE A 124 7.33 13.25 -1.45
C ILE A 124 5.96 12.89 -0.87
N CYS A 125 5.26 13.85 -0.28
CA CYS A 125 3.92 13.63 0.25
C CYS A 125 2.94 13.23 -0.86
N SER A 126 2.97 13.91 -2.01
CA SER A 126 2.13 13.53 -3.15
C SER A 126 2.43 12.11 -3.65
N PHE A 127 3.72 11.72 -3.71
CA PHE A 127 4.12 10.38 -4.08
C PHE A 127 3.57 9.31 -3.13
N ILE A 128 3.76 9.50 -1.83
CA ILE A 128 3.36 8.53 -0.82
C ILE A 128 1.84 8.47 -0.66
N PHE A 129 1.20 9.62 -0.44
CA PHE A 129 -0.21 9.73 -0.04
C PHE A 129 -1.20 9.77 -1.22
N SER A 130 -0.72 9.65 -2.47
CA SER A 130 -1.62 9.52 -3.63
C SER A 130 -2.43 8.21 -3.57
N SER A 131 -3.71 8.28 -3.91
CA SER A 131 -4.62 7.12 -3.92
C SER A 131 -5.81 7.32 -4.86
N LYS A 132 -6.41 6.22 -5.31
CA LYS A 132 -7.68 6.21 -6.07
C LYS A 132 -8.90 6.00 -5.16
N LYS A 133 -10.08 6.38 -5.65
CA LYS A 133 -11.36 6.03 -5.01
C LYS A 133 -11.47 4.52 -4.81
N GLY A 134 -11.86 4.10 -3.62
CA GLY A 134 -11.99 2.69 -3.25
C GLY A 134 -10.72 2.03 -2.70
N THR A 135 -9.61 2.77 -2.56
CA THR A 135 -8.34 2.24 -1.99
C THR A 135 -8.55 1.55 -0.65
N TRP A 136 -9.30 2.18 0.27
CA TRP A 136 -9.57 1.64 1.60
C TRP A 136 -10.37 0.34 1.60
N LEU A 137 -11.26 0.15 0.61
CA LEU A 137 -12.00 -1.10 0.46
C LEU A 137 -11.05 -2.25 0.08
N TYR A 138 -10.17 -2.03 -0.91
CA TYR A 138 -9.21 -3.07 -1.31
C TYR A 138 -8.18 -3.34 -0.20
N LEU A 139 -7.73 -2.31 0.51
CA LEU A 139 -6.88 -2.49 1.68
C LEU A 139 -7.57 -3.38 2.72
N LEU A 140 -8.83 -3.07 3.08
CA LEU A 140 -9.63 -3.87 4.02
C LEU A 140 -9.82 -5.32 3.53
N LEU A 141 -10.06 -5.54 2.24
CA LEU A 141 -10.20 -6.88 1.69
C LEU A 141 -8.89 -7.68 1.83
N PHE A 142 -7.75 -7.07 1.50
CA PHE A 142 -6.45 -7.73 1.60
C PHE A 142 -6.08 -8.00 3.07
N SER A 143 -6.03 -6.96 3.91
CA SER A 143 -5.63 -7.11 5.31
C SER A 143 -6.65 -7.90 6.13
N GLY A 144 -7.94 -7.71 5.88
CA GLY A 144 -9.01 -8.46 6.54
C GLY A 144 -8.98 -9.94 6.17
N SER A 145 -8.76 -10.28 4.90
CA SER A 145 -8.63 -11.69 4.49
C SER A 145 -7.43 -12.37 5.15
N LEU A 146 -6.31 -11.65 5.30
CA LEU A 146 -5.11 -12.15 5.95
C LEU A 146 -5.35 -12.35 7.46
N ALA A 147 -5.91 -11.35 8.13
CA ALA A 147 -6.24 -11.42 9.55
C ALA A 147 -7.22 -12.57 9.86
N VAL A 148 -8.25 -12.75 9.03
CA VAL A 148 -9.19 -13.88 9.17
C VAL A 148 -8.48 -15.21 8.94
N THR A 149 -7.64 -15.32 7.91
CA THR A 149 -6.87 -16.54 7.63
C THR A 149 -5.99 -16.91 8.81
N PHE A 150 -5.25 -15.95 9.35
CA PHE A 150 -4.32 -16.18 10.46
C PHE A 150 -5.06 -16.51 11.76
N ALA A 151 -6.15 -15.79 12.06
CA ALA A 151 -7.00 -16.08 13.20
C ALA A 151 -7.58 -17.50 13.12
N LEU A 152 -8.11 -17.91 11.97
CA LEU A 152 -8.67 -19.25 11.81
C LEU A 152 -7.56 -20.33 11.85
N ALA A 153 -6.41 -20.08 11.25
CA ALA A 153 -5.28 -21.01 11.24
C ALA A 153 -4.70 -21.23 12.64
N SER A 154 -4.60 -20.19 13.47
CA SER A 154 -4.11 -20.30 14.85
C SER A 154 -5.18 -20.76 15.85
N GLY A 155 -6.42 -21.00 15.41
CA GLY A 155 -7.56 -21.29 16.27
C GLY A 155 -7.96 -20.11 17.16
N GLY A 156 -7.67 -18.88 16.73
CA GLY A 156 -7.95 -17.63 17.43
C GLY A 156 -6.95 -17.29 18.52
N LYS A 157 -5.87 -18.06 18.66
CA LYS A 157 -4.85 -17.84 19.68
C LYS A 157 -3.95 -16.66 19.30
N LEU A 158 -3.77 -15.76 20.25
CA LEU A 158 -2.88 -14.60 20.14
C LEU A 158 -1.61 -14.86 20.96
N VAL A 159 -0.49 -14.30 20.51
CA VAL A 159 0.74 -14.25 21.29
C VAL A 159 0.51 -13.35 22.51
N ASP A 160 1.07 -13.73 23.65
CA ASP A 160 0.93 -12.97 24.89
C ASP A 160 1.43 -11.52 24.71
N GLY A 161 0.61 -10.55 25.13
CA GLY A 161 0.94 -9.13 24.98
C GLY A 161 0.82 -8.57 23.55
N ALA A 162 0.43 -9.38 22.56
CA ALA A 162 0.31 -8.92 21.15
C ALA A 162 -0.60 -7.71 21.01
N LEU A 163 -1.79 -7.72 21.64
CA LEU A 163 -2.72 -6.59 21.55
C LEU A 163 -2.19 -5.31 22.21
N LEU A 164 -1.44 -5.43 23.31
CA LEU A 164 -0.86 -4.29 24.01
C LEU A 164 0.24 -3.63 23.18
N SER A 165 1.05 -4.43 22.50
CA SER A 165 2.14 -3.96 21.63
C SER A 165 1.67 -3.54 20.23
N PHE A 166 0.44 -3.89 19.84
CA PHE A 166 -0.02 -3.81 18.44
C PHE A 166 0.15 -2.42 17.83
N ILE A 167 -0.36 -1.38 18.51
CA ILE A 167 -0.33 -0.01 17.98
C ILE A 167 1.11 0.49 17.84
N GLY A 168 1.96 0.23 18.84
CA GLY A 168 3.36 0.65 18.84
C GLY A 168 4.15 -0.03 17.72
N SER A 169 4.03 -1.36 17.61
CA SER A 169 4.67 -2.14 16.56
C SER A 169 4.17 -1.75 15.18
N PHE A 170 2.87 -1.48 15.01
CA PHE A 170 2.33 -1.05 13.72
C PHE A 170 2.91 0.28 13.27
N ILE A 171 3.00 1.27 14.17
CA ILE A 171 3.62 2.56 13.87
C ILE A 171 5.10 2.39 13.50
N TYR A 172 5.83 1.56 14.26
CA TYR A 172 7.23 1.24 13.97
C TYR A 172 7.37 0.60 12.58
N LEU A 173 6.63 -0.47 12.29
CA LEU A 173 6.70 -1.19 11.03
C LEU A 173 6.33 -0.31 9.83
N MET A 174 5.34 0.58 10.02
CA MET A 174 4.89 1.52 9.01
C MET A 174 5.92 2.62 8.70
N THR A 175 6.67 3.09 9.69
CA THR A 175 7.53 4.30 9.58
C THR A 175 9.02 4.01 9.51
N LEU A 176 9.48 2.85 9.99
CA LEU A 176 10.89 2.51 10.14
C LEU A 176 11.26 1.11 9.61
N ALA A 177 10.29 0.29 9.18
CA ALA A 177 10.55 -1.04 8.59
C ALA A 177 9.77 -1.25 7.28
N GLY A 178 9.04 -2.36 7.13
CA GLY A 178 8.43 -2.81 5.87
C GLY A 178 7.63 -1.73 5.13
N GLY A 179 6.95 -0.83 5.84
CA GLY A 179 6.25 0.31 5.23
C GLY A 179 7.17 1.19 4.37
N MET A 180 8.39 1.46 4.81
CA MET A 180 9.34 2.34 4.09
C MET A 180 9.99 1.67 2.86
N GLU A 181 9.78 0.37 2.66
CA GLU A 181 10.29 -0.34 1.49
C GLU A 181 9.40 -0.15 0.24
N GLU A 182 8.10 -0.01 0.46
CA GLU A 182 7.06 0.03 -0.58
C GLU A 182 7.19 1.18 -1.59
N PRO A 183 7.66 2.40 -1.23
CA PRO A 183 7.98 3.41 -2.23
C PRO A 183 8.99 2.94 -3.28
N GLY A 184 9.95 2.08 -2.91
CA GLY A 184 10.87 1.45 -3.85
C GLY A 184 10.21 0.33 -4.64
N TRP A 185 9.65 -0.66 -3.95
CA TRP A 185 9.14 -1.85 -4.61
C TRP A 185 7.89 -1.59 -5.46
N ARG A 186 6.91 -0.89 -4.91
CA ARG A 186 5.57 -0.68 -5.53
C ARG A 186 5.48 0.71 -6.14
N GLY A 187 6.17 1.69 -5.58
CA GLY A 187 6.26 3.04 -6.14
C GLY A 187 7.19 3.16 -7.36
N PHE A 188 8.13 2.22 -7.55
CA PHE A 188 9.06 2.22 -8.69
C PHE A 188 9.25 0.86 -9.38
N LEU A 189 9.81 -0.16 -8.70
CA LEU A 189 10.36 -1.35 -9.37
C LEU A 189 9.29 -2.16 -10.10
N GLN A 190 8.21 -2.54 -9.40
CA GLN A 190 7.12 -3.32 -9.95
C GLN A 190 6.45 -2.59 -11.14
N PRO A 191 6.04 -1.31 -11.05
CA PRO A 191 5.53 -0.58 -12.21
C PRO A 191 6.51 -0.43 -13.38
N ALA A 192 7.82 -0.38 -13.12
CA ALA A 192 8.83 -0.32 -14.17
C ALA A 192 8.96 -1.66 -14.91
N LEU A 193 8.91 -2.78 -14.18
CA LEU A 193 8.99 -4.14 -14.74
C LEU A 193 7.73 -4.52 -15.52
N GLU A 194 6.54 -4.17 -15.01
CA GLU A 194 5.25 -4.43 -15.68
C GLU A 194 5.10 -3.73 -17.05
N LYS A 195 5.99 -2.78 -17.39
CA LYS A 195 6.05 -2.19 -18.73
C LYS A 195 6.71 -3.08 -19.77
N LYS A 196 7.46 -4.09 -19.35
CA LYS A 196 8.17 -5.03 -20.23
C LYS A 196 7.71 -6.47 -20.06
N PHE A 197 7.27 -6.82 -18.87
CA PHE A 197 6.95 -8.18 -18.48
C PHE A 197 5.49 -8.31 -18.08
N SER A 198 4.96 -9.54 -18.13
CA SER A 198 3.67 -9.85 -17.51
C SER A 198 3.73 -9.63 -16.00
N MET A 199 2.57 -9.46 -15.37
CA MET A 199 2.47 -9.27 -13.92
C MET A 199 3.21 -10.36 -13.13
N LEU A 200 3.04 -11.64 -13.50
CA LEU A 200 3.69 -12.75 -12.80
C LEU A 200 5.22 -12.70 -12.91
N ILE A 201 5.75 -12.40 -14.10
CA ILE A 201 7.20 -12.28 -14.30
C ILE A 201 7.75 -11.05 -13.57
N ALA A 202 7.03 -9.92 -13.61
CA ALA A 202 7.40 -8.72 -12.88
C ALA A 202 7.43 -8.98 -11.36
N SER A 203 6.40 -9.63 -10.81
CA SER A 203 6.34 -10.01 -9.40
C SER A 203 7.40 -11.03 -9.00
N LEU A 204 7.73 -11.99 -9.88
CA LEU A 204 8.85 -12.93 -9.68
C LEU A 204 10.19 -12.19 -9.55
N ILE A 205 10.49 -11.30 -10.49
CA ILE A 205 11.74 -10.51 -10.46
C ILE A 205 11.77 -9.61 -9.23
N THR A 206 10.66 -8.94 -8.90
CA THR A 206 10.55 -8.11 -7.69
C THR A 206 10.76 -8.95 -6.43
N GLY A 207 10.13 -10.11 -6.31
CA GLY A 207 10.26 -10.99 -5.14
C GLY A 207 11.66 -11.54 -4.95
N LEU A 208 12.34 -11.91 -6.05
CA LEU A 208 13.75 -12.33 -6.01
C LEU A 208 14.67 -11.18 -5.60
N ALA A 209 14.48 -9.99 -6.18
CA ALA A 209 15.24 -8.80 -5.78
C ALA A 209 15.02 -8.47 -4.30
N TRP A 210 13.77 -8.61 -3.84
CA TRP A 210 13.42 -8.36 -2.44
C TRP A 210 14.00 -9.41 -1.48
N ALA A 211 14.04 -10.69 -1.86
CA ALA A 211 14.71 -11.73 -1.08
C ALA A 211 16.22 -11.49 -1.01
N CYS A 212 16.85 -11.17 -2.15
CA CYS A 212 18.28 -10.83 -2.19
C CYS A 212 18.59 -9.60 -1.33
N TRP A 213 17.73 -8.58 -1.35
CA TRP A 213 17.90 -7.38 -0.54
C TRP A 213 18.05 -7.70 0.96
N HIS A 214 17.37 -8.74 1.45
CA HIS A 214 17.41 -9.19 2.84
C HIS A 214 18.58 -10.11 3.23
N ILE A 215 19.43 -10.54 2.28
CA ILE A 215 20.54 -11.48 2.55
C ILE A 215 21.40 -11.09 3.77
N PRO A 216 21.75 -9.80 4.00
CA PRO A 216 22.56 -9.43 5.17
C PRO A 216 21.98 -9.89 6.52
N LEU A 217 20.66 -10.06 6.64
CA LEU A 217 20.02 -10.55 7.88
C LEU A 217 20.35 -12.01 8.20
N TRP A 218 20.85 -12.80 7.25
CA TRP A 218 21.34 -14.16 7.51
C TRP A 218 22.72 -14.17 8.17
N PHE A 219 23.41 -13.04 8.18
CA PHE A 219 24.76 -12.87 8.75
C PHE A 219 24.74 -11.92 9.96
N TYR A 220 23.55 -11.58 10.46
CA TYR A 220 23.35 -10.63 11.54
C TYR A 220 22.34 -11.20 12.55
N ASP A 221 22.78 -11.39 13.78
CA ASP A 221 22.07 -12.16 14.82
C ASP A 221 21.73 -11.35 16.08
N ARG A 222 22.05 -10.05 16.13
CA ARG A 222 21.89 -9.26 17.37
C ARG A 222 20.47 -8.78 17.62
N PHE A 223 19.90 -7.98 16.72
CA PHE A 223 18.51 -7.47 16.88
C PHE A 223 17.48 -8.34 16.18
N TYR A 224 17.89 -9.08 15.15
CA TYR A 224 16.98 -9.87 14.36
C TYR A 224 17.72 -10.98 13.61
N ASP A 225 17.69 -12.20 14.17
CA ASP A 225 18.40 -13.36 13.64
C ASP A 225 17.54 -14.14 12.65
N ARG A 226 18.02 -14.24 11.40
CA ARG A 226 17.45 -15.15 10.37
C ARG A 226 18.39 -16.29 9.97
N SER A 227 19.54 -16.46 10.63
CA SER A 227 20.57 -17.45 10.27
C SER A 227 20.04 -18.88 10.18
N GLN A 228 19.06 -19.23 11.01
CA GLN A 228 18.43 -20.57 11.04
C GLN A 228 17.23 -20.71 10.09
N ASN A 229 16.77 -19.62 9.48
CA ASN A 229 15.61 -19.66 8.61
C ASN A 229 16.00 -20.16 7.20
N PRO A 230 15.25 -21.09 6.59
CA PRO A 230 15.55 -21.59 5.25
C PRO A 230 15.34 -20.48 4.20
N PHE A 231 16.44 -19.99 3.61
CA PHE A 231 16.41 -18.88 2.64
C PHE A 231 15.55 -19.19 1.40
N LEU A 232 15.50 -20.46 0.97
CA LEU A 232 14.64 -20.88 -0.14
C LEU A 232 13.15 -20.68 0.16
N VAL A 233 12.72 -20.93 1.40
CA VAL A 233 11.33 -20.66 1.81
C VAL A 233 11.06 -19.17 1.80
N TYR A 234 12.03 -18.37 2.25
CA TYR A 234 11.92 -16.90 2.22
C TYR A 234 11.74 -16.36 0.80
N ILE A 235 12.46 -16.90 -0.18
CA ILE A 235 12.28 -16.56 -1.60
C ILE A 235 10.83 -16.82 -2.07
N ILE A 236 10.27 -17.98 -1.71
CA ILE A 236 8.89 -18.33 -2.10
C ILE A 236 7.91 -17.32 -1.48
N VAL A 237 8.07 -17.02 -0.20
CA VAL A 237 7.22 -16.06 0.53
C VAL A 237 7.29 -14.66 -0.10
N THR A 238 8.48 -14.13 -0.40
CA THR A 238 8.60 -12.79 -1.01
C THR A 238 8.01 -12.71 -2.42
N ILE A 239 8.07 -13.79 -3.21
CA ILE A 239 7.44 -13.87 -4.53
C ILE A 239 5.91 -13.85 -4.39
N VAL A 240 5.35 -14.68 -3.51
CA VAL A 240 3.90 -14.74 -3.28
C VAL A 240 3.38 -13.39 -2.78
N GLN A 241 4.06 -12.78 -1.82
CA GLN A 241 3.70 -11.45 -1.36
C GLN A 241 3.80 -10.40 -2.48
N SER A 242 4.85 -10.45 -3.31
CA SER A 242 5.02 -9.53 -4.45
C SER A 242 3.86 -9.63 -5.47
N ILE A 243 3.19 -10.77 -5.58
CA ILE A 243 1.95 -10.92 -6.37
C ILE A 243 0.81 -10.11 -5.75
N TRP A 244 0.63 -10.21 -4.43
CA TRP A 244 -0.43 -9.50 -3.71
C TRP A 244 -0.26 -7.99 -3.79
N PHE A 245 0.95 -7.51 -3.51
CA PHE A 245 1.24 -6.09 -3.56
C PHE A 245 1.17 -5.53 -4.97
N ALA A 246 1.57 -6.29 -5.99
CA ALA A 246 1.39 -5.88 -7.38
C ALA A 246 -0.10 -5.65 -7.70
N ALA A 247 -0.98 -6.57 -7.28
CA ALA A 247 -2.43 -6.44 -7.47
C ALA A 247 -3.02 -5.23 -6.72
N LEU A 248 -2.69 -5.10 -5.43
CA LEU A 248 -3.15 -3.98 -4.60
C LEU A 248 -2.70 -2.64 -5.18
N HIS A 249 -1.42 -2.51 -5.55
CA HIS A 249 -0.87 -1.30 -6.15
C HIS A 249 -1.50 -1.02 -7.53
N LYS A 250 -1.65 -2.04 -8.40
CA LYS A 250 -2.26 -1.86 -9.73
C LYS A 250 -3.68 -1.31 -9.62
N LYS A 251 -4.49 -1.83 -8.69
CA LYS A 251 -5.87 -1.38 -8.51
C LYS A 251 -5.98 0.00 -7.88
N THR A 252 -5.20 0.27 -6.84
CA THR A 252 -5.33 1.48 -6.03
C THR A 252 -4.45 2.64 -6.52
N LYS A 253 -3.39 2.34 -7.27
CA LYS A 253 -2.28 3.24 -7.61
C LYS A 253 -1.72 3.98 -6.39
N SER A 254 -1.78 3.35 -5.22
CA SER A 254 -1.40 3.94 -3.94
C SER A 254 -0.22 3.21 -3.33
N VAL A 255 0.88 3.95 -3.11
CA VAL A 255 2.02 3.46 -2.35
C VAL A 255 1.63 3.30 -0.89
N LEU A 256 0.96 4.31 -0.30
CA LEU A 256 0.49 4.27 1.09
C LEU A 256 -0.34 3.01 1.40
N ALA A 257 -1.23 2.59 0.51
CA ALA A 257 -2.00 1.36 0.72
C ALA A 257 -1.11 0.13 0.85
N CYS A 258 -0.05 0.06 0.05
CA CYS A 258 0.93 -1.01 0.15
C CYS A 258 1.75 -0.89 1.44
N MET A 259 2.15 0.33 1.84
CA MET A 259 2.86 0.54 3.10
C MET A 259 2.06 0.04 4.31
N ILE A 260 0.77 0.41 4.37
CA ILE A 260 -0.13 -0.03 5.45
C ILE A 260 -0.34 -1.53 5.39
N PHE A 261 -0.56 -2.10 4.19
CA PHE A 261 -0.72 -3.54 4.04
C PHE A 261 0.53 -4.32 4.48
N HIS A 262 1.73 -3.82 4.17
CA HIS A 262 2.99 -4.43 4.59
C HIS A 262 3.15 -4.40 6.11
N ALA A 263 2.95 -3.23 6.74
CA ALA A 263 3.01 -3.12 8.19
C ALA A 263 1.95 -4.00 8.89
N LEU A 264 0.75 -4.14 8.30
CA LEU A 264 -0.28 -5.07 8.77
C LEU A 264 0.13 -6.53 8.59
N LEU A 265 0.74 -6.89 7.46
CA LEU A 265 1.22 -8.25 7.22
C LEU A 265 2.26 -8.64 8.27
N ASP A 266 3.27 -7.80 8.48
CA ASP A 266 4.35 -8.04 9.44
C ASP A 266 3.82 -8.20 10.87
N ILE A 267 2.93 -7.29 11.30
CA ILE A 267 2.41 -7.36 12.67
C ILE A 267 1.44 -8.52 12.87
N LEU A 268 0.65 -8.88 11.85
CA LEU A 268 -0.29 -10.00 11.95
C LEU A 268 0.46 -11.34 12.09
N ILE A 269 1.64 -11.48 11.47
CA ILE A 269 2.53 -12.64 11.64
C ILE A 269 2.95 -12.79 13.11
N GLU A 270 3.30 -11.69 13.77
CA GLU A 270 3.72 -11.69 15.18
C GLU A 270 2.54 -11.72 16.18
N THR A 271 1.32 -11.43 15.71
CA THR A 271 0.13 -11.32 16.57
C THR A 271 -0.48 -12.69 16.87
N PHE A 272 -0.53 -13.59 15.89
CA PHE A 272 -1.20 -14.88 16.01
C PHE A 272 -0.19 -16.01 16.27
N VAL A 273 -0.53 -16.89 17.21
CA VAL A 273 0.35 -18.01 17.61
C VAL A 273 0.64 -18.91 16.41
N GLY A 274 1.92 -19.20 16.20
CA GLY A 274 2.40 -20.17 15.21
C GLY A 274 2.48 -19.66 13.77
N ILE A 275 2.01 -18.45 13.45
CA ILE A 275 2.06 -17.92 12.07
C ILE A 275 3.51 -17.66 11.63
N ASN A 276 4.35 -17.11 12.51
CA ASN A 276 5.77 -16.90 12.23
C ASN A 276 6.54 -18.22 11.95
N LEU A 277 6.08 -19.35 12.49
CA LEU A 277 6.60 -20.69 12.19
C LEU A 277 6.07 -21.19 10.85
N ALA A 278 4.78 -20.98 10.58
CA ALA A 278 4.14 -21.37 9.32
C ALA A 278 4.80 -20.69 8.11
N ASP A 279 5.21 -19.43 8.26
CA ASP A 279 6.01 -18.68 7.26
C ASP A 279 7.37 -19.32 6.95
N LYS A 280 7.84 -20.23 7.82
CA LYS A 280 9.06 -21.02 7.66
C LYS A 280 8.78 -22.48 7.27
N PHE A 281 7.52 -22.80 6.93
CA PHE A 281 7.01 -24.14 6.63
C PHE A 281 6.99 -25.09 7.83
N ASP A 282 6.95 -24.55 9.05
CA ASP A 282 6.65 -25.31 10.26
C ASP A 282 5.20 -25.07 10.66
N PHE A 283 4.35 -26.07 10.42
CA PHE A 283 2.91 -26.01 10.71
C PHE A 283 2.53 -26.65 12.05
N SER A 284 3.48 -26.87 12.96
CA SER A 284 3.24 -27.55 14.24
C SER A 284 2.21 -26.86 15.15
N GLN A 285 2.01 -25.56 14.99
CA GLN A 285 1.14 -24.74 15.84
C GLN A 285 -0.10 -24.17 15.13
N VAL A 286 -0.27 -24.45 13.84
CA VAL A 286 -1.37 -23.90 13.03
C VAL A 286 -2.05 -24.97 12.19
N ASN A 287 -3.29 -24.72 11.81
CA ASN A 287 -3.96 -25.53 10.80
C ASN A 287 -3.38 -25.21 9.41
N SER A 288 -2.54 -26.12 8.88
CA SER A 288 -1.87 -25.96 7.59
C SER A 288 -2.83 -25.81 6.41
N LEU A 289 -3.97 -26.50 6.43
CA LEU A 289 -4.97 -26.41 5.35
C LEU A 289 -5.62 -25.03 5.32
N ILE A 290 -5.96 -24.47 6.49
CA ILE A 290 -6.53 -23.12 6.56
C ILE A 290 -5.49 -22.08 6.17
N TYR A 291 -4.27 -22.19 6.71
CA TYR A 291 -3.19 -21.26 6.39
C TYR A 291 -2.88 -21.29 4.88
N LEU A 292 -2.46 -22.44 4.33
CA LEU A 292 -2.10 -22.54 2.91
C LEU A 292 -3.29 -22.27 1.99
N GLY A 293 -4.49 -22.71 2.37
CA GLY A 293 -5.73 -22.45 1.63
C GLY A 293 -6.05 -20.96 1.55
N GLY A 294 -5.98 -20.24 2.67
CA GLY A 294 -6.23 -18.80 2.72
C GLY A 294 -5.18 -18.00 1.94
N MET A 295 -3.90 -18.35 2.08
CA MET A 295 -2.80 -17.76 1.29
C MET A 295 -2.99 -18.00 -0.22
N GLY A 296 -3.42 -19.21 -0.60
CA GLY A 296 -3.75 -19.58 -1.97
C GLY A 296 -4.92 -18.76 -2.52
N ILE A 297 -6.01 -18.62 -1.77
CA ILE A 297 -7.19 -17.81 -2.15
C ILE A 297 -6.79 -16.35 -2.36
N LEU A 298 -6.04 -15.74 -1.44
CA LEU A 298 -5.58 -14.36 -1.58
C LEU A 298 -4.68 -14.18 -2.81
N THR A 299 -3.83 -15.17 -3.11
CA THR A 299 -2.98 -15.17 -4.30
C THR A 299 -3.80 -15.22 -5.58
N LEU A 300 -4.76 -16.14 -5.67
CA LEU A 300 -5.64 -16.25 -6.84
C LEU A 300 -6.49 -15.00 -7.04
N TYR A 301 -7.04 -14.46 -5.94
CA TYR A 301 -7.78 -13.18 -5.97
C TYR A 301 -6.90 -12.03 -6.44
N SER A 302 -5.64 -11.96 -5.99
CA SER A 302 -4.69 -10.93 -6.41
C SER A 302 -4.42 -10.99 -7.92
N ILE A 303 -4.17 -12.18 -8.46
CA ILE A 303 -3.97 -12.38 -9.90
C ILE A 303 -5.21 -11.92 -10.68
N TYR A 304 -6.40 -12.39 -10.27
CA TYR A 304 -7.67 -11.97 -10.88
C TYR A 304 -7.87 -10.45 -10.84
N LEU A 305 -7.67 -9.84 -9.67
CA LEU A 305 -7.87 -8.41 -9.46
C LEU A 305 -6.92 -7.59 -10.34
N TRP A 306 -5.66 -8.00 -10.45
CA TRP A 306 -4.68 -7.32 -11.30
C TRP A 306 -5.11 -7.34 -12.76
N TYR A 307 -5.48 -8.50 -13.31
CA TYR A 307 -5.90 -8.61 -14.72
C TYR A 307 -7.19 -7.83 -15.01
N ARG A 308 -8.13 -7.84 -14.05
CA ARG A 308 -9.34 -7.00 -14.15
C ARG A 308 -8.99 -5.52 -14.19
N ALA A 309 -8.11 -5.06 -13.29
CA ALA A 309 -7.67 -3.67 -13.24
C ALA A 309 -6.89 -3.26 -14.51
N ASP A 310 -6.09 -4.15 -15.08
CA ASP A 310 -5.37 -3.91 -16.33
C ASP A 310 -6.31 -3.77 -17.53
N LYS A 311 -7.36 -4.61 -17.61
CA LYS A 311 -8.39 -4.50 -18.64
C LYS A 311 -9.19 -3.20 -18.52
N GLU A 312 -9.54 -2.80 -17.30
CA GLU A 312 -10.21 -1.51 -17.03
C GLU A 312 -9.33 -0.33 -17.48
N GLU A 313 -8.02 -0.36 -17.23
CA GLU A 313 -7.07 0.69 -17.63
C GLU A 313 -6.86 0.77 -19.15
N LYS A 314 -6.95 -0.35 -19.87
CA LYS A 314 -6.84 -0.39 -21.34
C LYS A 314 -8.10 0.07 -22.07
N ASN A 315 -9.24 0.02 -21.41
CA ASN A 315 -10.55 0.37 -21.98
C ASN A 315 -11.03 1.80 -21.62
N ALA A 316 -10.27 2.52 -20.78
CA ALA A 316 -10.56 3.89 -20.35
C ALA A 316 -9.80 4.91 -21.20
#